data_AF-A0A944YHB8-F1
#
_entry.id   AF-A0A944YHB8-F1
#
_cell.length_a   1.000
_cell.length_b   1.000
_cell.length_c   1.000
_cell.angle_alpha   90.00
_cell.angle_beta   90.00
_cell.angle_gamma   90.00
#
_symmetry.space_group_name_H-M   'P 1'
#
loop_
_entity.id
_entity.type
_entity.pdbx_description
1 polymer ?
#
loop_
_entity_poly.entity_id
_entity_poly.type
_entity_poly.pdbx_seq_one_letter_code
_entity_poly.pdbx_strand_id
1 'polypeptide(L)' 'MITVQRKYKIIKASTAKELSEVVNDSIQKEYKDTEGFIFRSSARWQCLGGPIKDQEYWYQAVVFIQEEEE' A
#
# COMPACT_ATOMS: atom_id res chain seq x y z
N MET A 1 1.62 -8.73 -22.35
CA MET A 1 2.57 -7.73 -21.80
C MET A 1 2.06 -7.38 -20.41
N ILE A 2 2.86 -7.47 -19.35
CA ILE A 2 2.32 -7.22 -17.99
C ILE A 2 2.15 -5.71 -17.81
N THR A 3 0.92 -5.26 -17.61
CA THR A 3 0.64 -3.86 -17.30
C THR A 3 0.76 -3.68 -15.79
N VAL A 4 1.66 -2.80 -15.34
CA VAL A 4 1.86 -2.55 -13.90
C VAL A 4 1.35 -1.17 -13.55
N GLN A 5 0.27 -1.12 -12.76
CA GLN A 5 -0.20 0.13 -12.16
C GLN A 5 0.44 0.33 -10.79
N ARG A 6 0.92 1.55 -10.52
CA ARG A 6 1.51 1.93 -9.22
C ARG A 6 0.81 3.15 -8.65
N LYS A 7 0.45 3.08 -7.36
CA LYS A 7 -0.03 4.24 -6.61
C LYS A 7 0.83 4.44 -5.36
N TYR A 8 1.25 5.67 -5.11
CA TYR A 8 2.10 6.01 -3.97
C TYR A 8 1.29 6.74 -2.91
N LYS A 9 1.57 6.47 -1.64
CA LYS A 9 0.95 7.14 -0.50
C LYS A 9 1.96 7.32 0.62
N ILE A 10 1.87 8.45 1.32
CA ILE A 10 2.61 8.70 2.56
C ILE A 10 1.60 8.63 3.70
N ILE A 11 1.85 7.75 4.67
CA ILE A 11 1.06 7.63 5.89
C ILE A 11 1.77 8.43 6.97
N LYS A 12 1.04 9.34 7.63
CA LYS A 12 1.50 10.17 8.74
C LYS A 12 0.76 9.76 10.01
N ALA A 13 1.46 9.62 11.12
CA ALA A 13 0.88 9.30 12.43
C ALA A 13 1.63 10.03 13.55
N SER A 14 0.98 10.21 14.70
CA SER A 14 1.56 10.91 15.86
C SER A 14 2.45 9.98 16.71
N THR A 15 2.24 8.66 16.59
CA THR A 15 3.04 7.65 17.31
C THR A 15 3.47 6.53 16.38
N ALA A 16 4.56 5.84 16.72
CA ALA A 16 5.01 4.66 15.98
C ALA A 16 3.98 3.52 16.01
N LYS A 17 3.23 3.40 17.12
CA LYS A 17 2.17 2.40 17.27
C LYS A 17 1.04 2.66 16.28
N GLU A 18 0.52 3.90 16.27
CA GLU A 18 -0.52 4.32 15.33
C GLU A 18 -0.06 4.15 13.87
N LEU A 19 1.20 4.52 13.57
CA LEU A 19 1.77 4.31 12.24
C LEU A 19 1.71 2.83 11.85
N SER A 20 2.12 1.93 12.74
CA SER A 20 2.14 0.49 12.49
C SER A 20 0.73 -0.06 12.27
N GLU A 21 -0.27 0.40 13.02
CA GLU A 21 -1.67 -0.04 12.88
C GLU A 21 -2.23 0.36 11.51
N VAL A 22 -2.03 1.61 11.09
CA VAL A 22 -2.53 2.13 9.80
C VAL A 22 -1.82 1.48 8.60
N VAL A 23 -0.50 1.26 8.71
CA VAL A 23 0.28 0.57 7.68
C VAL A 23 -0.15 -0.89 7.57
N ASN A 24 -0.31 -1.60 8.69
CA ASN A 24 -0.73 -3.00 8.69
C ASN A 24 -2.14 -3.18 8.12
N ASP A 25 -3.09 -2.32 8.48
CA ASP A 25 -4.44 -2.32 7.89
C ASP A 25 -4.39 -2.12 6.37
N SER A 26 -3.51 -1.21 5.90
CA SER A 26 -3.33 -0.97 4.46
C SER A 26 -2.75 -2.19 3.73
N ILE A 27 -1.78 -2.89 4.34
CA ILE A 27 -1.16 -4.10 3.76
C ILE A 27 -2.13 -5.28 3.76
N GLN A 28 -2.91 -5.45 4.83
CA GLN A 28 -3.86 -6.55 5.01
C GLN A 28 -5.09 -6.45 4.11
N LYS A 29 -5.45 -5.23 3.68
CA LYS A 29 -6.52 -5.02 2.69
C LYS A 29 -6.10 -5.57 1.33
N GLU A 30 -6.51 -6.80 1.08
CA GLU A 30 -6.42 -7.44 -0.22
C GLU A 30 -7.42 -6.78 -1.17
N TYR A 31 -6.92 -6.06 -2.18
CA TYR A 31 -7.75 -5.54 -3.25
C TYR A 31 -7.96 -6.64 -4.28
N LYS A 32 -9.20 -7.15 -4.33
CA LYS A 32 -9.68 -8.04 -5.38
C LYS A 32 -10.67 -7.26 -6.23
N ASP A 33 -10.26 -6.90 -7.44
CA ASP A 33 -11.23 -6.48 -8.45
C ASP A 33 -11.83 -7.76 -9.04
N THR A 34 -12.92 -8.24 -8.44
CA THR A 34 -13.56 -9.53 -8.79
C THR A 34 -14.91 -9.40 -9.49
N GLU A 35 -15.43 -8.19 -9.70
CA GLU A 35 -16.73 -8.02 -10.36
C GLU A 35 -16.58 -7.48 -11.79
N GLY A 36 -16.89 -8.34 -12.77
CA GLY A 36 -17.11 -7.94 -14.17
C GLY A 36 -15.88 -7.93 -15.09
N PHE A 37 -14.68 -8.23 -14.59
CA PHE A 37 -13.46 -8.22 -15.39
C PHE A 37 -12.99 -9.62 -15.80
N ILE A 38 -12.50 -9.73 -17.04
CA ILE A 38 -11.94 -10.97 -17.61
C ILE A 38 -10.60 -11.34 -16.94
N PHE A 39 -9.87 -10.33 -16.43
CA PHE A 39 -8.55 -10.47 -15.81
C PHE A 39 -8.64 -10.47 -14.28
N ARG A 40 -7.86 -11.35 -13.64
CA ARG A 40 -7.72 -11.39 -12.18
C ARG A 40 -6.47 -10.59 -11.80
N SER A 41 -6.64 -9.45 -11.13
CA SER A 41 -5.52 -8.75 -10.50
C SER A 41 -5.63 -8.84 -8.98
N SER A 42 -4.56 -9.29 -8.33
CA SER A 42 -4.40 -9.16 -6.89
C SER A 42 -3.42 -8.03 -6.61
N ALA A 43 -3.80 -7.07 -5.79
CA ALA A 43 -2.94 -5.95 -5.48
C ALA A 43 -2.86 -5.70 -3.97
N ARG A 44 -1.68 -5.30 -3.51
CA ARG A 44 -1.39 -5.06 -2.09
C ARG A 44 -0.50 -3.83 -1.94
N TRP A 45 -0.66 -3.14 -0.81
CA TRP A 45 0.28 -2.11 -0.40
C TRP A 45 1.57 -2.74 0.13
N GLN A 46 2.70 -2.12 -0.16
CA GLN A 46 4.03 -2.51 0.29
C GLN A 46 4.77 -1.29 0.86
N CYS A 47 5.55 -1.49 1.92
CA CYS A 47 6.39 -0.43 2.49
C CYS A 47 7.55 -0.11 1.56
N LEU A 48 7.76 1.19 1.31
CA LEU A 48 8.97 1.70 0.67
C LEU A 48 9.96 2.11 1.76
N GLY A 49 10.96 1.27 2.00
CA GLY A 49 11.95 1.49 3.06
C GLY A 49 11.34 1.41 4.46
N GLY A 50 12.09 1.92 5.43
CA GLY A 50 11.68 1.96 6.84
C GLY A 50 10.91 3.23 7.20
N PRO A 51 10.20 3.21 8.34
CA PRO A 51 9.49 4.39 8.85
C PRO A 51 10.49 5.48 9.26
N ILE A 52 10.13 6.73 9.01
CA ILE A 52 10.94 7.91 9.31
C ILE A 52 10.23 8.71 10.41
N LYS A 53 10.97 9.13 11.43
CA LYS A 53 10.49 10.12 12.40
C LYS A 53 10.98 11.50 11.98
N ASP A 54 10.05 12.42 11.75
CA ASP A 54 10.35 13.83 11.51
C ASP A 54 9.56 14.71 12.48
N GLN A 55 10.29 15.50 13.26
CA GLN A 55 9.77 16.29 14.38
C GLN A 55 8.90 15.44 15.34
N GLU A 56 7.61 15.75 15.43
CA GLU A 56 6.64 15.09 16.30
C GLU A 56 5.90 13.92 15.61
N TYR A 57 6.14 13.69 14.32
CA TYR A 57 5.37 12.75 13.52
C TYR A 57 6.21 11.59 12.97
N TRP A 58 5.51 10.48 12.76
CA TRP A 58 6.01 9.28 12.13
C TRP A 58 5.44 9.15 10.72
N TYR A 59 6.28 8.76 9.78
CA TYR A 59 5.96 8.65 8.37
C TYR A 59 6.33 7.28 7.83
N GLN A 60 5.47 6.71 6.99
CA GLN A 60 5.78 5.53 6.17
C GLN A 60 5.30 5.77 4.74
N ALA A 61 6.24 5.69 3.79
CA ALA A 61 5.90 5.64 2.38
C ALA A 61 5.45 4.22 2.01
N VAL A 62 4.37 4.10 1.25
CA VAL A 62 3.86 2.83 0.75
C VAL A 62 3.53 2.93 -0.74
N VAL A 63 3.67 1.81 -1.44
CA VAL A 63 3.31 1.65 -2.85
C VAL A 63 2.28 0.55 -3.01
N PHE A 64 1.22 0.84 -3.75
CA PHE A 64 0.29 -0.16 -4.24
C PHE A 64 0.76 -0.61 -5.62
N ILE A 65 0.93 -1.91 -5.80
CA ILE A 65 1.33 -2.51 -7.07
C ILE A 65 0.20 -3.44 -7.51
N GLN A 66 -0.31 -3.19 -8.71
CA GLN A 66 -1.28 -4.03 -9.38
C GLN A 66 -0.67 -4.50 -10.69
N GLU A 67 -0.50 -5.81 -10.80
CA GLU A 67 -0.05 -6.48 -12.01
C GLU A 67 -1.28 -7.03 -12.73
N GLU A 68 -1.47 -6.62 -13.98
CA GLU A 68 -2.54 -7.12 -14.85
C GLU A 68 -1.90 -8.07 -15.88
N GLU A 69 -2.36 -9.32 -15.87
CA GLU A 69 -2.10 -10.27 -16.96
C GLU A 69 -3.12 -10.02 -18.09
N GLU A 70 -2.63 -9.94 -19.33
CA GLU A 70 -3.41 -9.85 -20.58
C GLU A 70 -4.07 -11.18 -20.98
#